data_AF-A0A535AM80-F1
#
_entry.id   AF-A0A535AM80-F1
#
_cell.length_a   1.000
_cell.length_b   1.000
_cell.length_c   1.000
_cell.angle_alpha   90.00
_cell.angle_beta   90.00
_cell.angle_gamma   90.00
#
_symmetry.space_group_name_H-M   'P 1'
#
loop_
_entity.id
_entity.type
_entity.pdbx_description
1 polymer ?
#
loop_
_entity_poly.entity_id
_entity_poly.type
_entity_poly.pdbx_seq_one_letter_code
_entity_poly.pdbx_strand_id
1 'polypeptide(L)'
;MSTPHIAGSAAVLLDLNPTWPPAQIKSALVNRADLVIKDGQTGLHDIGPTAQGAGRENLSVAAGATTWVDPVSASFGKVTVGHPTSFTMTLFNPTGSDQTFSVSTTKFTPDTFGGTVPSIYDAGTLSAGDSRITVPSSVTVPANGSTTLTVGANAAHGDVVQGWINLDGAGSNDLHFAYYAVVGP
;
A
#
# COMPACT_ATOMS: atom_id res chain seq x y z
N MET A 1 21.41 -0.15 -6.86
CA MET A 1 21.00 -0.51 -8.25
C MET A 1 19.48 -0.52 -8.47
N SER A 2 18.62 -0.35 -7.46
CA SER A 2 17.15 -0.35 -7.64
C SER A 2 16.57 0.95 -8.22
N THR A 3 17.09 2.11 -7.82
CA THR A 3 16.65 3.43 -8.33
C THR A 3 16.63 3.52 -9.87
N PRO A 4 17.66 3.10 -10.63
CA PRO A 4 17.60 3.17 -12.09
C PRO A 4 16.54 2.24 -12.71
N HIS A 5 16.15 1.14 -12.05
CA HIS A 5 15.05 0.30 -12.54
C HIS A 5 13.72 1.04 -12.44
N ILE A 6 13.43 1.66 -11.29
CA ILE A 6 12.22 2.47 -11.11
C ILE A 6 12.20 3.66 -12.08
N ALA A 7 13.34 4.30 -12.32
CA ALA A 7 13.45 5.38 -13.30
C ALA A 7 13.17 4.89 -14.74
N GLY A 8 13.69 3.72 -15.12
CA GLY A 8 13.39 3.09 -16.41
C GLY A 8 11.90 2.74 -16.55
N SER A 9 11.30 2.15 -15.52
CA SER A 9 9.85 1.84 -15.50
C SER A 9 9.01 3.10 -15.61
N ALA A 10 9.38 4.18 -14.91
CA ALA A 10 8.70 5.48 -15.04
C ALA A 10 8.81 6.07 -16.46
N ALA A 11 9.97 5.92 -17.12
CA ALA A 11 10.16 6.37 -18.49
C ALA A 11 9.27 5.60 -19.47
N VAL A 12 9.15 4.27 -19.31
CA VAL A 12 8.23 3.44 -20.13
C VAL A 12 6.77 3.86 -19.91
N LEU A 13 6.36 4.09 -18.66
CA LEU A 13 4.99 4.54 -18.39
C LEU A 13 4.68 5.90 -19.00
N LEU A 14 5.65 6.82 -19.00
CA LEU A 14 5.51 8.14 -19.61
C LEU A 14 5.47 8.07 -21.14
N ASP A 15 6.24 7.17 -21.76
CA ASP A 15 6.18 6.93 -23.21
C ASP A 15 4.80 6.38 -23.64
N LEU A 16 4.28 5.42 -22.88
CA LEU A 16 2.94 4.84 -23.11
C LEU A 16 1.81 5.83 -22.81
N ASN A 17 2.00 6.72 -21.84
CA ASN A 17 0.98 7.67 -21.38
C ASN A 17 1.58 9.08 -21.19
N PRO A 18 1.83 9.83 -22.29
CA PRO A 18 2.55 11.11 -22.22
C PRO A 18 1.85 12.21 -21.41
N THR A 19 0.55 12.03 -21.15
CA THR A 19 -0.28 12.98 -20.40
C THR A 19 -0.35 12.67 -18.90
N TRP A 20 0.17 11.52 -18.44
CA TRP A 20 0.15 11.19 -17.01
C TRP A 20 1.08 12.11 -16.24
N PRO A 21 0.59 12.88 -15.24
CA PRO A 21 1.44 13.65 -14.36
C PRO A 21 2.31 12.72 -13.48
N PRO A 22 3.41 13.23 -12.89
CA PRO A 22 4.31 12.42 -12.05
C PRO A 22 3.62 11.66 -10.90
N ALA A 23 2.57 12.25 -10.30
CA ALA A 23 1.79 11.59 -9.26
C ALA A 23 1.08 10.32 -9.77
N GLN A 24 0.57 10.34 -11.01
CA GLN A 24 -0.06 9.20 -11.64
C GLN A 24 0.96 8.10 -11.98
N ILE A 25 2.13 8.47 -12.51
CA ILE A 25 3.25 7.53 -12.71
C ILE A 25 3.63 6.87 -11.38
N LYS A 26 3.79 7.66 -10.32
CA LYS A 26 4.14 7.16 -8.99
C LYS A 26 3.08 6.21 -8.44
N SER A 27 1.80 6.58 -8.52
CA SER A 27 0.72 5.72 -8.03
C SER A 27 0.63 4.42 -8.83
N ALA A 28 0.82 4.45 -10.15
CA ALA A 28 0.84 3.23 -10.96
C ALA A 28 1.95 2.27 -10.52
N LEU A 29 3.17 2.76 -10.27
CA LEU A 29 4.30 1.94 -9.85
C LEU A 29 4.20 1.45 -8.40
N VAL A 30 3.73 2.31 -7.49
CA VAL A 30 3.69 2.01 -6.06
C VAL A 30 2.50 1.12 -5.73
N ASN A 31 1.30 1.46 -6.22
CA ASN A 31 0.08 0.80 -5.75
C ASN A 31 -0.23 -0.52 -6.47
N ARG A 32 0.57 -0.91 -7.46
CA ARG A 32 0.49 -2.20 -8.18
C ARG A 32 1.77 -3.03 -8.05
N ALA A 33 2.57 -2.73 -7.03
CA ALA A 33 3.75 -3.51 -6.71
C ALA A 33 3.36 -4.90 -6.17
N ASP A 34 4.22 -5.90 -6.26
CA ASP A 34 3.98 -7.25 -5.75
C ASP A 34 4.51 -7.40 -4.31
N LEU A 35 3.70 -7.96 -3.40
CA LEU A 35 4.13 -8.34 -2.04
C LEU A 35 4.83 -9.71 -2.00
N VAL A 36 5.88 -9.86 -2.80
CA VAL A 36 6.63 -11.13 -2.97
C VAL A 36 8.04 -11.10 -2.38
N ILE A 37 8.40 -10.01 -1.71
CA ILE A 37 9.73 -9.84 -1.12
C ILE A 37 9.83 -10.69 0.15
N LYS A 38 10.93 -11.44 0.25
CA LYS A 38 11.28 -12.25 1.41
C LYS A 38 12.56 -11.74 2.06
N ASP A 39 12.77 -12.13 3.31
CA ASP A 39 13.94 -11.74 4.07
C ASP A 39 15.25 -12.15 3.38
N GLY A 40 16.27 -11.29 3.49
CA GLY A 40 17.56 -11.51 2.83
C GLY A 40 18.45 -12.56 3.50
N GLN A 41 18.03 -13.14 4.64
CA GLN A 41 18.84 -14.06 5.44
C GLN A 41 18.52 -15.52 5.13
N THR A 42 17.24 -15.89 5.18
CA THR A 42 16.75 -17.25 4.92
C THR A 42 15.90 -17.31 3.65
N GLY A 43 15.32 -16.19 3.21
CA GLY A 43 14.43 -16.15 2.04
C GLY A 43 13.06 -16.77 2.30
N LEU A 44 12.66 -16.93 3.55
CA LEU A 44 11.43 -17.65 3.93
C LEU A 44 10.33 -16.73 4.47
N HIS A 45 10.72 -15.62 5.09
CA HIS A 45 9.81 -14.79 5.88
C HIS A 45 9.42 -13.50 5.15
N ASP A 46 8.24 -12.97 5.49
CA ASP A 46 7.75 -11.73 4.90
C ASP A 46 8.52 -10.52 5.40
N ILE A 47 8.47 -9.42 4.64
CA ILE A 47 9.14 -8.17 4.98
C ILE A 47 8.12 -7.07 5.31
N GLY A 48 8.45 -6.20 6.25
CA GLY A 48 7.56 -5.10 6.67
C GLY A 48 7.47 -3.96 5.65
N PRO A 49 6.39 -3.15 5.68
CA PRO A 49 6.23 -1.99 4.80
C PRO A 49 7.33 -0.93 5.01
N THR A 50 7.98 -0.89 6.18
CA THR A 50 9.12 -0.01 6.44
C THR A 50 10.37 -0.38 5.65
N ALA A 51 10.54 -1.65 5.30
CA ALA A 51 11.67 -2.13 4.51
C ALA A 51 11.35 -2.26 3.01
N GLN A 52 10.12 -2.63 2.64
CA GLN A 52 9.74 -2.84 1.22
C GLN A 52 8.78 -1.80 0.64
N GLY A 53 8.25 -0.89 1.44
CA GLY A 53 7.21 0.04 1.00
C GLY A 53 5.94 -0.71 0.57
N ALA A 54 5.45 -0.40 -0.62
CA ALA A 54 4.30 -1.09 -1.21
C ALA A 54 4.66 -2.44 -1.85
N GLY A 55 5.95 -2.82 -1.94
CA GLY A 55 6.39 -4.08 -2.52
C GLY A 55 7.36 -3.90 -3.68
N ARG A 56 7.60 -4.99 -4.42
CA ARG A 56 8.45 -5.00 -5.61
C ARG A 56 7.70 -4.43 -6.80
N GLU A 57 8.28 -3.48 -7.53
CA GLU A 57 7.68 -2.95 -8.75
C GLU A 57 7.30 -4.07 -9.75
N ASN A 58 6.18 -3.86 -10.44
CA ASN A 58 5.70 -4.72 -11.49
C ASN A 58 5.21 -3.86 -12.67
N LEU A 59 6.12 -3.52 -13.59
CA LEU A 59 5.83 -2.62 -14.71
C LEU A 59 4.69 -3.12 -15.62
N SER A 60 4.55 -4.42 -15.84
CA SER A 60 3.51 -4.94 -16.74
C SER A 60 2.11 -4.71 -16.16
N VAL A 61 1.95 -4.82 -14.84
CA VAL A 61 0.69 -4.50 -14.15
C VAL A 61 0.50 -2.98 -14.05
N ALA A 62 1.57 -2.23 -13.75
CA ALA A 62 1.52 -0.77 -13.66
C ALA A 62 1.10 -0.10 -14.99
N ALA A 63 1.52 -0.65 -16.13
CA ALA A 63 1.16 -0.13 -17.45
C ALA A 63 -0.35 -0.24 -17.75
N GLY A 64 -1.05 -1.16 -17.09
CA GLY A 64 -2.51 -1.33 -17.19
C GLY A 64 -3.31 -0.51 -16.18
N ALA A 65 -2.70 0.46 -15.48
CA ALA A 65 -3.38 1.21 -14.44
C ALA A 65 -4.57 2.03 -14.96
N THR A 66 -5.74 1.85 -14.34
CA THR A 66 -6.99 2.56 -14.64
C THR A 66 -7.54 3.32 -13.44
N THR A 67 -6.88 3.25 -12.29
CA THR A 67 -7.26 3.95 -11.06
C THR A 67 -5.99 4.34 -10.29
N TRP A 68 -6.00 5.57 -9.76
CA TRP A 68 -4.87 6.18 -9.07
C TRP A 68 -5.23 6.53 -7.63
N VAL A 69 -4.24 6.48 -6.75
CA VAL A 69 -4.34 6.79 -5.32
C VAL A 69 -3.40 7.95 -5.00
N ASP A 70 -3.92 8.98 -4.33
CA ASP A 70 -3.11 10.08 -3.82
C ASP A 70 -3.54 10.47 -2.39
N PRO A 71 -2.63 10.42 -1.40
CA PRO A 71 -1.26 9.94 -1.47
C PRO A 71 -1.17 8.41 -1.62
N VAL A 72 -0.04 7.92 -2.16
CA VAL A 72 0.18 6.49 -2.47
C VAL A 72 0.39 5.57 -1.25
N SER A 73 0.43 6.13 -0.04
CA SER A 73 0.55 5.42 1.23
C SER A 73 -0.11 6.21 2.36
N ALA A 74 -0.56 5.49 3.40
CA ALA A 74 -1.19 6.06 4.58
C ALA A 74 -0.18 6.16 5.73
N SER A 75 0.36 7.36 5.97
CA SER A 75 1.25 7.62 7.10
C SER A 75 0.51 8.41 8.16
N PHE A 76 0.26 7.78 9.30
CA PHE A 76 -0.45 8.41 10.43
C PHE A 76 0.50 9.13 11.40
N GLY A 77 1.81 8.88 11.30
CA GLY A 77 2.79 9.40 12.25
C GLY A 77 2.51 8.87 13.66
N LYS A 78 2.49 9.79 14.66
CA LYS A 78 2.20 9.46 16.05
C LYS A 78 0.69 9.46 16.30
N VAL A 79 0.13 8.31 16.64
CA VAL A 79 -1.28 8.17 17.06
C VAL A 79 -1.37 8.24 18.57
N THR A 80 -2.37 8.98 19.08
CA THR A 80 -2.61 9.13 20.53
C THR A 80 -3.60 8.06 20.99
N VAL A 81 -3.30 7.42 22.12
CA VAL A 81 -4.15 6.37 22.69
C VAL A 81 -5.54 6.93 23.00
N GLY A 82 -6.58 6.16 22.65
CA GLY A 82 -7.98 6.54 22.86
C GLY A 82 -8.50 7.62 21.90
N HIS A 83 -7.69 8.08 20.93
CA HIS A 83 -8.07 9.08 19.94
C HIS A 83 -7.86 8.53 18.53
N PRO A 84 -8.92 7.98 17.89
CA PRO A 84 -8.83 7.52 16.51
C PRO A 84 -8.30 8.63 15.60
N THR A 85 -7.26 8.31 14.83
CA THR A 85 -6.67 9.24 13.86
C THR A 85 -7.11 8.81 12.47
N SER A 86 -7.63 9.75 11.69
CA SER A 86 -8.07 9.48 10.31
C SER A 86 -7.05 10.01 9.32
N PHE A 87 -6.84 9.25 8.25
CA PHE A 87 -6.06 9.61 7.10
C PHE A 87 -6.94 9.50 5.85
N THR A 88 -6.95 10.53 5.02
CA THR A 88 -7.76 10.55 3.80
C THR A 88 -6.89 10.47 2.57
N MET A 89 -7.34 9.72 1.59
CA MET A 89 -6.73 9.65 0.26
C MET A 89 -7.80 9.73 -0.82
N THR A 90 -7.38 10.21 -1.98
CA THR A 90 -8.24 10.37 -3.15
C THR A 90 -7.98 9.21 -4.10
N LEU A 91 -9.04 8.49 -4.45
CA LEU A 91 -9.06 7.56 -5.56
C LEU A 91 -9.60 8.28 -6.79
N PHE A 92 -8.88 8.21 -7.90
CA PHE A 92 -9.27 8.85 -9.17
C PHE A 92 -9.44 7.81 -10.28
N ASN A 93 -10.51 7.93 -11.05
CA ASN A 93 -10.88 7.06 -12.15
C ASN A 93 -11.25 7.91 -13.39
N PRO A 94 -10.36 8.03 -14.39
CA PRO A 94 -10.60 8.69 -15.68
C PRO A 94 -11.28 7.77 -16.70
N THR A 95 -11.64 6.52 -16.35
CA THR A 95 -12.34 5.64 -17.29
C THR A 95 -13.81 6.05 -17.41
N GLY A 96 -14.45 5.61 -18.50
CA GLY A 96 -15.86 5.89 -18.77
C GLY A 96 -16.86 5.08 -17.94
N SER A 97 -16.39 4.23 -17.03
CA SER A 97 -17.23 3.36 -16.19
C SER A 97 -16.80 3.44 -14.73
N ASP A 98 -17.75 3.26 -13.81
CA ASP A 98 -17.46 3.20 -12.38
C ASP A 98 -16.52 2.03 -12.05
N GLN A 99 -15.55 2.27 -11.17
CA GLN A 99 -14.65 1.26 -10.63
C GLN A 99 -15.03 0.98 -9.18
N THR A 100 -15.39 -0.26 -8.86
CA THR A 100 -15.71 -0.67 -7.49
C THR A 100 -14.68 -1.65 -6.98
N PHE A 101 -14.17 -1.40 -5.78
CA PHE A 101 -13.17 -2.22 -5.12
C PHE A 101 -13.74 -2.82 -3.84
N SER A 102 -13.48 -4.10 -3.62
CA SER A 102 -13.60 -4.69 -2.28
C SER A 102 -12.36 -4.28 -1.49
N VAL A 103 -12.54 -3.88 -0.24
CA VAL A 103 -11.44 -3.36 0.57
C VAL A 103 -11.14 -4.34 1.70
N SER A 104 -9.88 -4.73 1.82
CA SER A 104 -9.39 -5.60 2.87
C SER A 104 -8.10 -5.06 3.50
N THR A 105 -7.72 -5.61 4.65
CA THR A 105 -6.49 -5.26 5.35
C THR A 105 -5.60 -6.47 5.49
N THR A 106 -4.29 -6.25 5.37
CA THR A 106 -3.23 -7.21 5.68
C THR A 106 -2.36 -6.60 6.76
N LYS A 107 -2.23 -7.28 7.90
CA LYS A 107 -1.38 -6.86 9.02
C LYS A 107 0.00 -7.49 8.89
N PHE A 108 1.03 -6.67 9.12
CA PHE A 108 2.39 -7.15 9.31
C PHE A 108 2.75 -7.19 10.80
N THR A 109 3.32 -8.31 11.24
CA THR A 109 3.82 -8.49 12.61
C THR A 109 5.31 -8.84 12.56
N PRO A 110 6.22 -7.96 13.01
CA PRO A 110 7.64 -8.25 13.07
C PRO A 110 7.94 -9.48 13.94
N ASP A 111 8.86 -10.33 13.50
CA ASP A 111 9.33 -11.50 14.25
C ASP A 111 10.79 -11.81 13.87
N THR A 112 11.56 -12.31 14.84
CA THR A 112 12.93 -12.81 14.62
C THR A 112 12.98 -14.32 14.42
N PHE A 113 11.84 -15.01 14.52
CA PHE A 113 11.69 -16.45 14.35
C PHE A 113 12.65 -17.23 15.26
N GLY A 114 12.64 -16.87 16.55
CA GLY A 114 13.54 -17.45 17.55
C GLY A 114 15.01 -17.07 17.36
N GLY A 115 15.30 -15.96 16.68
CA GLY A 115 16.65 -15.47 16.39
C GLY A 115 17.26 -16.02 15.09
N THR A 116 16.50 -16.78 14.31
CA THR A 116 16.94 -17.29 12.99
C THR A 116 17.12 -16.13 11.99
N VAL A 117 16.33 -15.07 12.14
CA VAL A 117 16.45 -13.85 11.35
C VAL A 117 16.75 -12.67 12.29
N PRO A 118 17.93 -12.03 12.19
CA PRO A 118 18.24 -10.82 12.94
C PRO A 118 17.25 -9.69 12.63
N SER A 119 16.92 -8.86 13.63
CA SER A 119 15.94 -7.78 13.49
C SER A 119 16.28 -6.74 12.41
N ILE A 120 17.56 -6.63 12.02
CA ILE A 120 18.01 -5.74 10.93
C ILE A 120 17.41 -6.08 9.56
N TYR A 121 16.90 -7.30 9.38
CA TYR A 121 16.27 -7.73 8.14
C TYR A 121 14.77 -7.38 8.08
N ASP A 122 14.20 -6.81 9.14
CA ASP A 122 12.78 -6.38 9.23
C ASP A 122 11.78 -7.47 8.78
N ALA A 123 12.08 -8.70 9.18
CA ALA A 123 11.27 -9.88 8.85
C ALA A 123 10.06 -10.00 9.78
N GLY A 124 9.05 -10.72 9.31
CA GLY A 124 7.84 -10.97 10.07
C GLY A 124 6.83 -11.81 9.32
N THR A 125 5.58 -11.70 9.74
CA THR A 125 4.46 -12.47 9.19
C THR A 125 3.35 -11.56 8.70
N LEU A 126 2.77 -11.92 7.56
CA LEU A 126 1.52 -11.34 7.07
C LEU A 126 0.32 -12.13 7.59
N SER A 127 -0.70 -11.41 8.03
CA SER A 127 -1.97 -11.98 8.48
C SER A 127 -3.14 -11.17 7.93
N ALA A 128 -4.26 -11.83 7.65
CA ALA A 128 -5.46 -11.15 7.17
C ALA A 128 -6.14 -10.37 8.30
N GLY A 129 -6.61 -9.16 7.99
CA GLY A 129 -7.26 -8.26 8.93
C GLY A 129 -6.28 -7.47 9.81
N ASP A 130 -6.69 -6.26 10.18
CA ASP A 130 -6.13 -5.54 11.33
C ASP A 130 -7.25 -4.82 12.07
N SER A 131 -7.57 -5.28 13.29
CA SER A 131 -8.62 -4.66 14.11
C SER A 131 -8.30 -3.23 14.55
N ARG A 132 -7.04 -2.81 14.38
CA ARG A 132 -6.57 -1.45 14.68
C ARG A 132 -6.81 -0.50 13.51
N ILE A 133 -7.17 -1.01 12.33
CA ILE A 133 -7.45 -0.22 11.13
C ILE A 133 -8.93 -0.28 10.81
N THR A 134 -9.54 0.88 10.56
CA THR A 134 -10.92 1.00 10.12
C THR A 134 -10.95 1.50 8.68
N VAL A 135 -11.57 0.73 7.79
CA VAL A 135 -11.79 1.05 6.39
C VAL A 135 -13.21 0.61 6.01
N PRO A 136 -13.86 1.23 5.01
CA PRO A 136 -15.09 0.69 4.46
C PRO A 136 -14.82 -0.70 3.85
N SER A 137 -15.85 -1.56 3.74
CA SER A 137 -15.71 -2.88 3.10
C SER A 137 -15.62 -2.81 1.58
N SER A 138 -16.08 -1.71 0.99
CA SER A 138 -15.99 -1.43 -0.43
C SER A 138 -15.89 0.07 -0.70
N VAL A 139 -15.36 0.43 -1.86
CA VAL A 139 -15.32 1.81 -2.34
C VAL A 139 -15.60 1.85 -3.84
N THR A 140 -16.46 2.78 -4.25
CA THR A 140 -16.77 3.02 -5.67
C THR A 140 -16.21 4.37 -6.09
N VAL A 141 -15.45 4.37 -7.18
CA VAL A 141 -14.87 5.56 -7.81
C VAL A 141 -15.65 5.81 -9.11
N PRO A 142 -16.41 6.91 -9.22
CA PRO A 142 -17.27 7.15 -10.37
C PRO A 142 -16.46 7.31 -11.66
N ALA A 143 -17.08 7.02 -12.80
CA ALA A 143 -16.55 7.29 -14.12
C ALA A 143 -16.12 8.76 -14.26
N ASN A 144 -14.93 9.00 -14.82
CA ASN A 144 -14.33 10.32 -15.00
C ASN A 144 -14.30 11.18 -13.72
N GLY A 145 -14.19 10.54 -12.55
CA GLY A 145 -14.35 11.20 -11.26
C GLY A 145 -13.41 10.69 -10.19
N SER A 146 -13.66 11.11 -8.95
CA SER A 146 -12.89 10.71 -7.79
C SER A 146 -13.77 10.48 -6.57
N THR A 147 -13.26 9.67 -5.65
CA THR A 147 -13.87 9.39 -4.35
C THR A 147 -12.80 9.46 -3.27
N THR A 148 -13.15 9.97 -2.09
CA THR A 148 -12.27 9.94 -0.92
C THR A 148 -12.41 8.61 -0.17
N LEU A 149 -11.29 7.94 0.06
CA LEU A 149 -11.18 6.82 0.98
C LEU A 149 -10.64 7.34 2.32
N THR A 150 -11.37 7.06 3.40
CA THR A 150 -10.93 7.39 4.76
C THR A 150 -10.46 6.13 5.47
N VAL A 151 -9.24 6.18 5.99
CA VAL A 151 -8.62 5.12 6.78
C VAL A 151 -8.47 5.62 8.22
N GLY A 152 -9.07 4.91 9.17
CA GLY A 152 -8.90 5.17 10.59
C GLY A 152 -7.83 4.26 11.20
N ALA A 153 -7.03 4.80 12.11
CA ALA A 153 -6.14 4.04 12.97
C ALA A 153 -6.56 4.23 14.44
N ASN A 154 -6.74 3.12 15.15
CA ASN A 154 -7.03 3.08 16.58
C ASN A 154 -6.16 1.99 17.21
N ALA A 155 -5.24 2.36 18.08
CA ALA A 155 -4.33 1.39 18.67
C ALA A 155 -3.95 1.76 20.11
N ALA A 156 -3.52 0.73 20.84
CA ALA A 156 -3.14 0.80 22.23
C ALA A 156 -1.70 1.31 22.38
N HIS A 157 -1.38 1.81 23.58
CA HIS A 157 -0.07 2.38 23.90
C HIS A 157 1.09 1.44 23.53
N GLY A 158 2.09 1.95 22.80
CA GLY A 158 3.33 1.22 22.50
C GLY A 158 3.29 0.35 21.24
N ASP A 159 2.17 0.31 20.52
CA ASP A 159 2.04 -0.46 19.29
C ASP A 159 2.68 0.25 18.08
N VAL A 160 3.30 -0.55 17.20
CA VAL A 160 3.50 -0.19 15.79
C VAL A 160 2.37 -0.83 14.98
N VAL A 161 1.63 -0.01 14.26
CA VAL A 161 0.52 -0.44 13.40
C VAL A 161 1.00 -0.36 11.97
N GLN A 162 1.15 -1.51 11.31
CA GLN A 162 1.72 -1.54 9.97
C GLN A 162 1.22 -2.73 9.16
N GLY A 163 1.13 -2.52 7.85
CA GLY A 163 0.65 -3.50 6.89
C GLY A 163 0.18 -2.82 5.61
N TRP A 164 -0.78 -3.43 4.92
CA TRP A 164 -1.35 -2.93 3.66
C TRP A 164 -2.87 -2.92 3.70
N ILE A 165 -3.45 -1.96 2.97
CA ILE A 165 -4.86 -1.99 2.59
C ILE A 165 -4.92 -2.39 1.13
N ASN A 166 -5.71 -3.42 0.85
CA ASN A 166 -5.88 -3.97 -0.49
C ASN A 166 -7.25 -3.53 -1.04
N LEU A 167 -7.26 -3.19 -2.32
CA LEU A 167 -8.42 -2.78 -3.10
C LEU A 167 -8.50 -3.75 -4.28
N ASP A 168 -9.38 -4.73 -4.13
CA ASP A 168 -9.60 -5.80 -5.10
C ASP A 168 -10.66 -5.33 -6.09
N GLY A 169 -10.24 -5.05 -7.33
CA GLY A 169 -11.08 -4.48 -8.37
C GLY A 169 -11.61 -5.52 -9.34
N ALA A 170 -12.32 -5.06 -10.38
CA ALA A 170 -12.74 -5.96 -11.45
C ALA A 170 -11.54 -6.38 -12.32
N GLY A 171 -11.51 -7.67 -12.69
CA GLY A 171 -10.46 -8.21 -13.56
C GLY A 171 -9.10 -8.24 -12.86
N SER A 172 -8.15 -7.46 -13.36
CA SER A 172 -6.80 -7.33 -12.80
C SER A 172 -6.52 -5.93 -12.23
N ASN A 173 -7.57 -5.13 -11.99
CA ASN A 173 -7.42 -3.79 -11.42
C ASN A 173 -7.29 -3.87 -9.90
N ASP A 174 -6.32 -4.64 -9.42
CA ASP A 174 -6.02 -4.72 -8.00
C ASP A 174 -4.96 -3.69 -7.67
N LEU A 175 -5.11 -3.06 -6.51
CA LEU A 175 -4.14 -2.12 -6.01
C LEU A 175 -4.08 -2.16 -4.48
N HIS A 176 -2.94 -1.79 -3.92
CA HIS A 176 -2.80 -1.68 -2.48
C HIS A 176 -1.89 -0.53 -2.09
N PHE A 177 -1.93 -0.18 -0.82
CA PHE A 177 -1.04 0.81 -0.26
C PHE A 177 -0.65 0.43 1.16
N ALA A 178 0.59 0.73 1.52
CA ALA A 178 1.07 0.52 2.87
C ALA A 178 0.43 1.52 3.85
N TYR A 179 0.14 1.08 5.06
CA TYR A 179 -0.14 1.96 6.19
C TYR A 179 0.92 1.82 7.28
N TYR A 180 1.17 2.91 7.99
CA TYR A 180 2.10 2.93 9.13
C TYR A 180 1.67 3.95 10.19
N ALA A 181 1.71 3.54 11.45
CA ALA A 181 1.52 4.39 12.62
C ALA A 181 2.42 3.92 13.77
N VAL A 182 2.91 4.90 14.56
CA VAL A 182 3.54 4.66 15.85
C VAL A 182 2.58 5.14 16.93
N VAL A 183 2.24 4.28 17.88
CA VAL A 183 1.37 4.67 19.00
C VAL A 183 2.23 5.08 20.17
N GLY A 184 2.27 6.38 20.44
CA GLY A 184 2.96 6.88 21.61
C GLY A 184 2.03 7.10 22.79
N PRO A 185 2.56 7.54 23.94
CA PRO A 185 1.75 8.02 25.06
C PRO A 185 0.90 9.21 24.63
#